data_AF-R9LZL8-F1
#
_entry.id   AF-R9LZL8-F1
#
_cell.length_a   1.000
_cell.length_b   1.000
_cell.length_c   1.000
_cell.angle_alpha   90.00
_cell.angle_beta   90.00
_cell.angle_gamma   90.00
#
_symmetry.space_group_name_H-M   'P 1'
#
loop_
_entity.id
_entity.type
_entity.pdbx_description
1 polymer ?
#
loop_
_entity_poly.entity_id
_entity_poly.type
_entity_poly.pdbx_seq_one_letter_code
_entity_poly.pdbx_strand_id
1 'polypeptide(L)' 'MSGGEDFTRTCEGCEYIRTEPWPVKGSYSEKTIAFRCFAPGKHKGYHMGTTYLLPYVPAWCPRIAQEKEVI' A
#
# COMPACT_ATOMS: atom_id res chain seq x y z
N MET A 1 -3.64 9.57 -19.87
CA MET A 1 -3.07 10.12 -18.62
C MET A 1 -2.52 8.95 -17.84
N SER A 2 -1.20 8.80 -17.77
CA SER A 2 -0.56 7.74 -17.00
C SER A 2 -1.10 7.81 -15.57
N GLY A 3 -1.82 6.77 -15.12
CA GLY A 3 -2.38 6.69 -13.77
C GLY A 3 -1.28 6.48 -12.74
N GLY A 4 -0.44 7.50 -12.59
CA GLY A 4 0.74 7.50 -11.74
C GLY A 4 0.40 7.64 -10.26
N GLU A 5 1.45 7.48 -9.46
CA GLU A 5 1.42 7.64 -8.01
C GLU A 5 1.05 9.08 -7.64
N ASP A 6 0.22 9.23 -6.62
CA ASP A 6 -0.16 10.51 -6.05
C ASP A 6 0.80 10.83 -4.90
N PHE A 7 1.77 11.70 -5.18
CA PHE A 7 2.79 12.14 -4.23
C PHE A 7 2.25 13.06 -3.13
N THR A 8 1.00 13.51 -3.22
CA THR A 8 0.38 14.36 -2.18
C THR A 8 -0.33 13.55 -1.10
N ARG A 9 -0.49 12.23 -1.31
CA ARG A 9 -1.22 11.34 -0.40
C ARG A 9 -0.43 10.07 -0.14
N THR A 10 -0.75 9.42 0.97
CA THR A 10 -0.31 8.07 1.30
C THR A 10 -1.54 7.26 1.76
N CYS A 11 -1.34 6.02 2.18
CA CYS A 11 -2.38 5.23 2.85
C CYS A 11 -2.44 5.45 4.37
N GLU A 12 -1.94 6.58 4.88
CA GLU A 12 -1.99 6.88 6.31
C GLU A 12 -3.45 6.91 6.82
N GLY A 13 -3.69 6.27 7.95
CA GLY A 13 -5.03 6.13 8.54
C GLY A 13 -5.98 5.18 7.80
N CYS A 14 -5.54 4.50 6.74
CA CYS A 14 -6.37 3.52 6.04
C CYS A 14 -6.53 2.23 6.86
N GLU A 15 -7.78 1.80 7.10
CA GLU A 15 -8.13 0.61 7.88
C GLU A 15 -7.53 -0.70 7.34
N TYR A 16 -7.19 -0.72 6.04
CA TYR A 16 -6.62 -1.89 5.39
C TYR A 16 -5.10 -1.97 5.50
N ILE A 17 -4.42 -0.94 6.03
CA ILE A 17 -2.98 -0.99 6.24
C ILE A 17 -2.68 -1.80 7.50
N ARG A 18 -1.79 -2.77 7.36
CA ARG A 18 -1.23 -3.53 8.47
C ARG A 18 0.28 -3.33 8.54
N THR A 19 0.77 -3.25 9.78
CA THR A 19 2.18 -3.25 10.11
C THR A 19 2.65 -4.66 10.40
N GLU A 20 3.69 -5.10 9.70
CA GLU A 20 4.33 -6.39 9.92
C GLU A 20 5.85 -6.21 10.03
N PRO A 21 6.59 -7.06 10.76
CA PRO A 21 8.05 -7.06 10.66
C PRO A 21 8.49 -7.31 9.21
N TRP A 22 9.38 -6.45 8.69
CA TRP A 22 9.96 -6.57 7.35
C TRP A 22 10.79 -7.86 7.27
N PRO A 23 10.76 -8.61 6.15
CA PRO A 23 11.26 -9.97 6.14
C PRO A 23 12.76 -10.03 6.46
N VAL A 24 13.08 -11.05 7.25
CA VAL A 24 14.43 -11.37 7.68
C VAL A 24 14.93 -12.59 6.93
N LYS A 25 15.55 -12.34 5.77
CA LYS A 25 16.76 -12.99 5.26
C LYS A 25 17.29 -12.12 4.11
N GLY A 26 18.45 -11.47 4.30
CA GLY A 26 19.06 -10.58 3.29
C GLY A 26 18.58 -9.12 3.29
N SER A 27 17.90 -8.63 4.34
CA SER A 27 17.57 -7.22 4.51
C SER A 27 18.60 -6.50 5.42
N TYR A 28 18.77 -5.19 5.27
CA TYR A 28 19.72 -4.39 6.05
C TYR A 28 19.34 -4.22 7.54
N SER A 29 18.14 -4.64 7.95
CA SER A 29 17.67 -4.54 9.34
C SER A 29 16.51 -5.48 9.62
N GLU A 30 16.67 -6.33 10.63
CA GLU A 30 15.67 -7.31 11.08
C GLU A 30 14.52 -6.69 11.90
N LYS A 31 14.65 -5.40 12.24
CA LYS A 31 13.74 -4.70 13.15
C LYS A 31 12.80 -3.73 12.44
N THR A 32 12.87 -3.66 11.12
CA THR A 32 12.15 -2.65 10.36
C THR A 32 10.69 -3.05 10.16
N ILE A 33 9.79 -2.07 10.19
CA ILE A 33 8.36 -2.31 9.98
C ILE A 33 8.03 -2.18 8.49
N ALA A 34 7.30 -3.16 7.98
CA ALA A 34 6.62 -3.20 6.70
C ALA A 34 5.20 -2.64 6.86
N PHE A 35 4.77 -1.80 5.92
CA PHE A 35 3.35 -1.53 5.71
C PHE A 35 2.84 -2.37 4.55
N ARG A 36 1.73 -3.08 4.74
CA ARG A 36 1.07 -3.84 3.68
C ARG A 36 -0.41 -3.53 3.60
N CYS A 37 -0.93 -3.46 2.37
CA CYS A 37 -2.35 -3.27 2.13
C CYS A 37 -3.08 -4.63 2.17
N PHE A 38 -4.09 -4.79 3.01
CA PHE A 38 -4.92 -6.00 3.11
C PHE A 38 -6.35 -5.82 2.57
N ALA A 39 -6.58 -4.75 1.82
CA ALA A 39 -7.86 -4.53 1.16
C ALA A 39 -8.21 -5.70 0.23
N PRO A 40 -9.49 -6.09 0.11
CA PRO A 40 -9.89 -7.17 -0.77
C PRO A 40 -9.56 -6.82 -2.23
N GLY A 41 -9.07 -7.80 -2.99
CA GLY A 41 -8.76 -7.65 -4.41
C GLY A 41 -7.36 -8.15 -4.80
N LYS A 42 -6.97 -7.85 -6.04
CA LYS A 42 -5.73 -8.35 -6.67
C LYS A 42 -4.44 -7.88 -5.97
N HIS A 43 -4.50 -6.74 -5.29
CA HIS A 43 -3.34 -6.11 -4.63
C HIS A 43 -3.30 -6.37 -3.11
N LYS A 44 -4.04 -7.38 -2.61
CA LYS A 44 -3.96 -7.79 -1.21
C LYS A 44 -2.55 -8.31 -0.87
N GLY A 45 -2.00 -7.85 0.25
CA GLY A 45 -0.65 -8.15 0.74
C GLY A 45 0.46 -7.29 0.11
N TYR A 46 0.12 -6.34 -0.77
CA TYR A 46 1.13 -5.53 -1.45
C TYR A 46 1.90 -4.64 -0.48
N HIS A 47 3.19 -4.45 -0.75
CA HIS A 47 4.08 -3.63 0.07
C HIS A 47 3.84 -2.15 -0.20
N MET A 48 3.48 -1.42 0.85
CA MET A 48 3.15 0.00 0.81
C MET A 48 4.23 0.87 1.42
N GLY A 49 5.41 0.31 1.71
CA GLY A 49 6.54 1.04 2.27
C GLY A 49 7.15 0.41 3.51
N THR A 50 8.34 0.87 3.84
CA THR A 50 9.19 0.36 4.92
C THR A 50 9.61 1.55 5.75
N THR A 51 9.39 1.52 7.06
CA THR A 51 9.55 2.67 7.98
C THR A 51 8.60 3.85 7.71
N TYR A 52 8.33 4.16 6.44
CA TYR A 52 7.38 5.16 5.97
C TYR A 52 6.46 4.56 4.90
N LEU A 53 5.27 5.13 4.74
CA LEU A 53 4.36 4.80 3.64
C LEU A 53 4.84 5.44 2.34
N LEU A 54 4.74 4.70 1.26
CA LEU A 54 4.96 5.20 -0.10
C LEU A 54 3.80 6.11 -0.54
N PRO A 55 4.04 6.96 -1.54
CA PRO A 55 2.98 7.67 -2.25
C PRO A 55 1.79 6.78 -2.59
N TYR A 56 0.59 7.33 -2.46
CA TYR A 56 -0.64 6.61 -2.73
C TYR A 56 -0.71 6.22 -4.22
N VAL A 57 -1.02 4.96 -4.51
CA VAL A 57 -1.15 4.47 -5.89
C VAL A 57 -2.62 4.19 -6.20
N PRO A 58 -3.35 5.11 -6.86
CA PRO A 58 -4.78 4.96 -7.11
C PRO A 58 -5.14 3.68 -7.86
N ALA A 59 -4.28 3.24 -8.78
CA ALA A 59 -4.49 2.04 -9.57
C ALA A 59 -4.50 0.74 -8.74
N TRP A 60 -3.95 0.77 -7.51
CA TRP A 60 -3.91 -0.39 -6.62
C TRP A 60 -5.01 -0.37 -5.56
N CYS A 61 -5.70 0.76 -5.40
CA CYS A 61 -6.73 0.90 -4.38
C CYS A 61 -8.06 0.34 -4.87
N PRO A 62 -8.62 -0.71 -4.22
CA PRO A 62 -9.88 -1.30 -4.64
C PRO A 62 -11.07 -0.34 -4.50
N ARG A 63 -11.00 0.64 -3.58
CA ARG A 63 -12.06 1.67 -3.44
C ARG A 63 -12.18 2.51 -4.70
N ILE A 64 -11.05 2.95 -5.25
CA ILE A 64 -11.04 3.75 -6.49
C ILE A 64 -11.42 2.90 -7.70
N ALA A 65 -11.04 1.62 -7.74
CA ALA A 65 -11.49 0.71 -8.79
C ALA A 65 -13.01 0.54 -8.77
N GLN A 66 -13.61 0.34 -7.59
CA GLN A 66 -15.07 0.24 -7.43
C GLN A 66 -15.80 1.53 -7.78
N GLU A 67 -15.28 2.71 -7.39
CA GLU A 67 -15.86 4.00 -7.78
C GLU A 67 -15.93 4.20 -9.30
N LYS A 68 -15.05 3.54 -10.07
CA LYS A 68 -15.04 3.62 -11.53
C LYS A 68 -15.95 2.62 -12.24
N GLU A 69 -16.40 1.56 -11.57
CA GLU A 69 -17.36 0.58 -12.13
C GLU A 69 -18.82 1.00 -11.95
N VAL A 70 -19.10 2.01 -11.11
CA VAL A 70 -20.46 2.48 -10.80
C VAL A 70 -20.89 3.66 -11.72
N ILE A 71 -20.37 3.72 -12.95
CA ILE A 71 -20.75 4.74 -13.96
C ILE A 71 -21.10 4.08 -15.28
#